data_AF-A0A5P9ILX5-F1
#
_entry.id   AF-A0A5P9ILX5-F1
#
_cell.length_a   1.000
_cell.length_b   1.000
_cell.length_c   1.000
_cell.angle_alpha   90.00
_cell.angle_beta   90.00
_cell.angle_gamma   90.00
#
_symmetry.space_group_name_H-M   'P 1'
#
loop_
_entity.id
_entity.type
_entity.pdbx_description
1 polymer ?
#
loop_
_entity_poly.entity_id
_entity_poly.type
_entity_poly.pdbx_seq_one_letter_code
_entity_poly.pdbx_strand_id
1 'polypeptide(L)'
;MKRTCPLKPKPMKRATRRKKAPAIQSRNQRCRSEACMYDLNGDIHGHAEPLKQLLETIGYRESSGIWSHPEQRQVIFLGDFVDRCPEQVETVRIASAMVDAGTAPAVMGNHEFNAASWATPDPERPGEHLCSHSDKHRRQHQAYLDQVGEGSELHQQHIAWFKTLPLYLDLDGLRGVHACWHPPSLGDLHPYLDANQRILPHAWPDLARKGGAGFEALESLLKGLEVPLPTGYEFFDKDGNPRHHIRTQWWEVERLTYRDLAMVPAEAINDIPHVPFPEDVLPG
;
A
#
# COMPACT_ATOMS: atom_id res chain seq x y z
N MET A 1 13.45 48.55 64.79
CA MET A 1 13.57 47.07 64.87
C MET A 1 12.16 46.49 64.72
N LYS A 2 11.78 45.94 63.55
CA LYS A 2 11.69 44.49 63.23
C LYS A 2 10.87 43.73 64.30
N ARG A 3 9.76 43.00 64.09
CA ARG A 3 9.05 42.32 62.98
C ARG A 3 7.64 41.95 63.52
N THR A 4 6.52 42.34 62.92
CA THR A 4 5.63 41.60 61.97
C THR A 4 5.39 40.09 62.24
N CYS A 5 4.10 39.78 62.41
CA CYS A 5 3.41 38.49 62.57
C CYS A 5 3.62 37.51 61.39
N PRO A 6 3.67 36.18 61.59
CA PRO A 6 3.78 35.22 60.49
C PRO A 6 2.40 34.63 60.10
N LEU A 7 1.88 35.03 58.94
CA LEU A 7 0.84 34.29 58.23
C LEU A 7 1.49 33.27 57.28
N LYS A 8 1.18 31.98 57.46
CA LYS A 8 1.57 30.90 56.55
C LYS A 8 0.76 30.98 55.25
N PRO A 9 1.36 30.85 54.05
CA PRO A 9 0.61 30.74 52.81
C PRO A 9 0.13 29.30 52.59
N LYS A 10 -1.15 29.13 52.22
CA LYS A 10 -1.71 27.89 51.65
C LYS A 10 -1.21 27.71 50.21
N PRO A 11 -0.92 26.49 49.73
CA PRO A 11 -0.55 26.29 48.33
C PRO A 11 -1.80 26.38 47.42
N MET A 12 -1.75 27.29 46.44
CA MET A 12 -2.68 27.32 45.31
C MET A 12 -2.40 26.13 44.39
N LYS A 13 -3.31 25.16 44.33
CA LYS A 13 -3.33 24.16 43.24
C LYS A 13 -3.89 24.83 41.98
N ARG A 14 -3.02 25.21 41.04
CA ARG A 14 -3.43 25.54 39.67
C ARG A 14 -3.77 24.25 38.93
N ALA A 15 -5.06 23.95 38.80
CA ALA A 15 -5.53 22.96 37.83
C ALA A 15 -5.50 23.60 36.44
N THR A 16 -4.42 23.38 35.69
CA THR A 16 -4.37 23.71 34.26
C THR A 16 -5.17 22.65 33.50
N ARG A 17 -6.45 22.96 33.25
CA ARG A 17 -7.28 22.25 32.28
C ARG A 17 -6.65 22.48 30.90
N ARG A 18 -5.77 21.58 30.46
CA ARG A 18 -5.29 21.54 29.06
C ARG A 18 -6.53 21.39 28.18
N LYS A 19 -6.92 22.45 27.49
CA LYS A 19 -7.85 22.36 26.37
C LYS A 19 -7.22 21.38 25.38
N LYS A 20 -7.90 20.24 25.12
CA LYS A 20 -7.51 19.35 24.02
C LYS A 20 -7.45 20.22 22.76
N ALA A 21 -6.32 20.18 22.06
CA ALA A 21 -6.21 20.73 20.72
C ALA A 21 -7.28 20.04 19.84
N PRO A 22 -7.94 20.75 18.92
CA PRO A 22 -8.85 20.10 18.00
C PRO A 22 -8.04 19.11 17.14
N ALA A 23 -8.63 17.92 16.92
CA ALA A 23 -8.07 16.94 16.02
C ALA A 23 -7.86 17.59 14.65
N ILE A 24 -6.64 17.50 14.13
CA ILE A 24 -6.31 17.93 12.77
C ILE A 24 -7.04 16.97 11.84
N GLN A 25 -8.13 17.45 11.22
CA GLN A 25 -8.88 16.69 10.21
C GLN A 25 -7.93 16.37 9.05
N SER A 26 -7.89 15.10 8.65
CA SER A 26 -7.06 14.65 7.52
C SER A 26 -7.43 15.42 6.26
N ARG A 27 -6.43 15.76 5.45
CA ARG A 27 -6.60 16.50 4.19
C ARG A 27 -7.42 15.74 3.12
N ASN A 28 -7.89 14.53 3.42
CA ASN A 28 -8.65 13.68 2.51
C ASN A 28 -10.17 13.92 2.53
N GLN A 29 -10.70 14.77 3.41
CA GLN A 29 -12.14 15.04 3.49
C GLN A 29 -12.52 16.35 2.78
N ARG A 30 -12.51 16.36 1.45
CA ARG A 30 -13.07 17.51 0.68
C ARG A 30 -14.49 17.27 0.13
N CYS A 31 -15.01 16.05 0.21
CA CYS A 31 -16.41 15.77 -0.15
C CYS A 31 -17.29 15.84 1.10
N ARG A 32 -18.06 16.92 1.27
CA ARG A 32 -18.92 17.11 2.46
C ARG A 32 -20.39 17.45 2.17
N SER A 33 -20.89 17.30 0.94
CA SER A 33 -22.33 17.51 0.70
C SER A 33 -22.95 16.84 -0.52
N GLU A 34 -22.18 16.20 -1.40
CA GLU A 34 -22.68 15.34 -2.47
C GLU A 34 -21.82 14.07 -2.44
N ALA A 35 -22.39 12.89 -2.74
CA ALA A 35 -21.65 11.64 -2.70
C ALA A 35 -20.45 11.71 -3.65
N CYS A 36 -19.23 11.54 -3.12
CA CYS A 36 -18.03 11.52 -3.94
C CYS A 36 -18.11 10.31 -4.88
N MET A 37 -18.04 10.55 -6.19
CA MET A 37 -18.02 9.47 -7.18
C MET A 37 -16.57 9.08 -7.48
N TYR A 38 -16.30 7.78 -7.44
CA TYR A 38 -14.97 7.24 -7.62
C TYR A 38 -14.88 6.34 -8.85
N ASP A 39 -13.75 6.44 -9.54
CA ASP A 39 -13.32 5.51 -10.58
C ASP A 39 -12.12 4.70 -10.08
N LEU A 40 -12.19 3.37 -10.11
CA LEU A 40 -11.10 2.53 -9.62
C LEU A 40 -10.14 2.20 -10.75
N ASN A 41 -8.85 2.46 -10.55
CA ASN A 41 -7.80 2.10 -11.48
C ASN A 41 -6.80 1.16 -10.80
N GLY A 42 -6.64 -0.04 -11.37
CA GLY A 42 -5.69 -1.06 -10.92
C GLY A 42 -4.26 -0.80 -11.41
N ASP A 43 -3.46 -1.86 -11.47
CA ASP A 43 -2.04 -1.82 -11.83
C ASP A 43 -1.79 -1.09 -13.16
N ILE A 44 -0.77 -0.21 -13.16
CA ILE A 44 -0.41 0.61 -14.32
C ILE A 44 0.91 0.16 -14.92
N HIS A 45 1.89 -0.20 -14.09
CA HIS A 45 3.17 -0.79 -14.50
C HIS A 45 3.90 -0.04 -15.62
N GLY A 46 3.92 1.29 -15.58
CA GLY A 46 4.58 2.08 -16.62
C GLY A 46 3.83 2.12 -17.96
N HIS A 47 2.50 1.92 -17.98
CA HIS A 47 1.63 2.12 -19.14
C HIS A 47 0.99 3.53 -19.13
N ALA A 48 1.82 4.56 -19.29
CA ALA A 48 1.34 5.94 -19.23
C ALA A 48 0.38 6.29 -20.38
N GLU A 49 0.66 5.85 -21.60
CA GLU A 49 -0.20 6.13 -22.75
C GLU A 49 -1.58 5.45 -22.61
N PRO A 50 -1.68 4.13 -22.29
CA PRO A 50 -2.96 3.52 -21.95
C PRO A 50 -3.69 4.19 -20.79
N LEU A 51 -2.96 4.67 -19.76
CA LEU A 51 -3.56 5.42 -18.66
C LEU A 51 -4.21 6.73 -19.14
N LYS A 52 -3.52 7.52 -19.97
CA LYS A 52 -4.07 8.75 -20.56
C LYS A 52 -5.33 8.44 -21.37
N GLN A 53 -5.27 7.43 -22.25
CA GLN A 53 -6.40 7.01 -23.07
C GLN A 53 -7.59 6.56 -22.22
N LEU A 54 -7.34 5.81 -21.14
CA LEU A 54 -8.39 5.43 -20.19
C LEU A 54 -9.03 6.67 -19.57
N LEU A 55 -8.23 7.59 -19.01
CA LEU A 55 -8.70 8.82 -18.36
C LEU A 55 -9.55 9.66 -19.32
N GLU A 56 -9.11 9.86 -20.56
CA GLU A 56 -9.89 10.54 -21.61
C GLU A 56 -11.21 9.82 -21.87
N THR A 57 -11.18 8.49 -22.02
CA THR A 57 -12.34 7.65 -22.29
C THR A 57 -13.40 7.78 -21.20
N ILE A 58 -12.99 7.84 -19.93
CA ILE A 58 -13.91 7.98 -18.79
C ILE A 58 -14.24 9.45 -18.44
N GLY A 59 -13.81 10.41 -19.28
CA GLY A 59 -14.26 11.80 -19.24
C GLY A 59 -13.35 12.78 -18.50
N TYR A 60 -12.16 12.36 -18.08
CA TYR A 60 -11.18 13.25 -17.47
C TYR A 60 -10.53 14.14 -18.53
N ARG A 61 -10.13 15.34 -18.09
CA ARG A 61 -9.45 16.31 -18.93
C ARG A 61 -8.13 16.70 -18.30
N GLU A 62 -7.10 16.76 -19.14
CA GLU A 62 -5.78 17.23 -18.75
C GLU A 62 -5.74 18.76 -18.82
N SER A 63 -5.14 19.38 -17.81
CA SER A 63 -4.78 20.79 -17.81
C SER A 63 -3.49 20.99 -17.02
N SER A 64 -2.46 21.49 -17.67
CA SER A 64 -1.17 21.82 -17.03
C SER A 64 -0.52 20.66 -16.27
N GLY A 65 -0.60 19.45 -16.82
CA GLY A 65 -0.08 18.21 -16.26
C GLY A 65 -1.00 17.50 -15.28
N ILE A 66 -2.19 18.05 -14.99
CA ILE A 66 -3.11 17.51 -13.99
C ILE A 66 -4.41 17.06 -14.68
N TRP A 67 -4.81 15.82 -14.43
CA TRP A 67 -6.08 15.29 -14.88
C TRP A 67 -7.18 15.53 -13.84
N SER A 68 -8.36 15.93 -14.30
CA SER A 68 -9.54 16.12 -13.45
C SER A 68 -10.83 15.87 -14.23
N HIS A 69 -11.88 15.43 -13.53
CA HIS A 69 -13.19 15.22 -14.15
C HIS A 69 -14.08 16.46 -13.92
N PRO A 70 -14.81 16.96 -14.94
CA PRO A 70 -15.67 18.15 -14.80
C PRO A 70 -16.80 17.99 -13.77
N GLU A 71 -17.25 16.76 -13.55
CA GLU A 71 -18.24 16.41 -12.51
C GLU A 71 -17.63 16.07 -11.15
N GLN A 72 -16.35 16.43 -10.92
CA GLN A 72 -15.65 16.22 -9.64
C GLN A 72 -15.52 14.74 -9.21
N ARG A 73 -15.58 13.79 -10.15
CA ARG A 73 -15.19 12.39 -9.95
C ARG A 73 -13.69 12.31 -9.64
N GLN A 74 -13.31 11.39 -8.76
CA GLN A 74 -11.91 11.14 -8.42
C GLN A 74 -11.52 9.72 -8.82
N VAL A 75 -10.39 9.59 -9.51
CA VAL A 75 -9.83 8.25 -9.75
C VAL A 75 -9.09 7.82 -8.49
N ILE A 76 -9.30 6.60 -8.04
CA ILE A 76 -8.51 5.99 -6.96
C ILE A 76 -7.52 5.04 -7.63
N PHE A 77 -6.23 5.37 -7.50
CA PHE A 77 -5.15 4.49 -7.94
C PHE A 77 -4.87 3.42 -6.89
N LEU A 78 -4.91 2.15 -7.31
CA LEU A 78 -4.70 1.00 -6.44
C LEU A 78 -3.24 0.56 -6.33
N GLY A 79 -2.30 1.40 -6.77
CA GLY A 79 -0.85 1.14 -6.68
C GLY A 79 -0.27 0.53 -7.96
N ASP A 80 0.96 0.02 -7.86
CA ASP A 80 1.71 -0.60 -8.95
C ASP A 80 1.84 0.32 -10.17
N PHE A 81 2.37 1.52 -9.92
CA PHE A 81 2.69 2.51 -10.93
C PHE A 81 3.90 2.10 -11.77
N VAL A 82 4.85 1.39 -11.15
CA VAL A 82 6.17 1.13 -11.73
C VAL A 82 6.44 -0.35 -12.03
N ASP A 83 7.61 -0.58 -12.63
CA ASP A 83 8.17 -1.83 -13.16
C ASP A 83 7.41 -2.39 -14.38
N ARG A 84 8.04 -3.35 -15.08
CA ARG A 84 7.56 -4.04 -16.30
C ARG A 84 7.65 -3.25 -17.62
N CYS A 85 6.92 -2.15 -17.80
CA CYS A 85 6.76 -1.50 -19.11
C CYS A 85 7.55 -0.18 -19.23
N PRO A 86 7.63 0.48 -20.41
CA PRO A 86 8.66 1.49 -20.66
C PRO A 86 8.26 2.93 -20.33
N GLU A 87 7.06 3.26 -19.82
CA GLU A 87 6.66 4.66 -19.54
C GLU A 87 6.58 4.94 -18.03
N GLN A 88 7.65 4.57 -17.32
CA GLN A 88 7.74 4.56 -15.87
C GLN A 88 7.64 5.97 -15.29
N VAL A 89 8.48 6.89 -15.80
CA VAL A 89 8.55 8.27 -15.31
C VAL A 89 7.25 9.01 -15.58
N GLU A 90 6.67 8.84 -16.76
CA GLU A 90 5.41 9.51 -17.12
C GLU A 90 4.24 8.98 -16.27
N THR A 91 4.21 7.68 -15.97
CA THR A 91 3.17 7.09 -15.11
C THR A 91 3.22 7.70 -13.71
N VAL A 92 4.41 7.76 -13.10
CA VAL A 92 4.59 8.39 -11.78
C VAL A 92 4.27 9.88 -11.83
N ARG A 93 4.64 10.59 -12.90
CA ARG A 93 4.30 12.01 -13.09
C ARG A 93 2.79 12.25 -13.08
N ILE A 94 2.02 11.44 -13.81
CA ILE A 94 0.56 11.56 -13.87
C ILE A 94 -0.05 11.30 -12.48
N ALA A 95 0.29 10.17 -11.87
CA ALA A 95 -0.28 9.78 -10.59
C ALA A 95 0.08 10.79 -9.49
N SER A 96 1.36 11.16 -9.36
CA SER A 96 1.81 12.14 -8.37
C SER A 96 1.15 13.52 -8.56
N ALA A 97 1.07 14.03 -9.79
CA ALA A 97 0.44 15.32 -10.06
C ALA A 97 -1.05 15.35 -9.65
N MET A 98 -1.79 14.26 -9.92
CA MET A 98 -3.20 14.15 -9.50
C MET A 98 -3.36 13.99 -7.99
N VAL A 99 -2.49 13.21 -7.34
CA VAL A 99 -2.49 13.04 -5.88
C VAL A 99 -2.19 14.36 -5.18
N ASP A 100 -1.16 15.09 -5.63
CA ASP A 100 -0.74 16.36 -5.05
C ASP A 100 -1.79 17.47 -5.27
N ALA A 101 -2.48 17.44 -6.42
CA ALA A 101 -3.62 18.32 -6.69
C ALA A 101 -4.88 17.95 -5.91
N GLY A 102 -4.93 16.75 -5.31
CA GLY A 102 -6.10 16.21 -4.61
C GLY A 102 -7.22 15.79 -5.55
N THR A 103 -6.91 15.47 -6.81
CA THR A 103 -7.89 14.98 -7.81
C THR A 103 -7.92 13.44 -7.88
N ALA A 104 -6.93 12.76 -7.29
CA ALA A 104 -6.90 11.30 -7.20
C ALA A 104 -6.29 10.82 -5.87
N PRO A 105 -7.04 10.12 -5.01
CA PRO A 105 -6.45 9.30 -3.96
C PRO A 105 -5.62 8.16 -4.56
N ALA A 106 -4.61 7.69 -3.83
CA ALA A 106 -3.79 6.55 -4.23
C ALA A 106 -3.39 5.73 -3.01
N VAL A 107 -3.16 4.42 -3.21
CA VAL A 107 -2.52 3.53 -2.24
C VAL A 107 -1.19 3.00 -2.78
N MET A 108 -0.33 2.54 -1.89
CA MET A 108 0.93 1.89 -2.21
C MET A 108 0.67 0.46 -2.73
N GLY A 109 1.27 0.11 -3.88
CA GLY A 109 1.36 -1.27 -4.36
C GLY A 109 2.64 -1.98 -3.90
N ASN A 110 2.77 -3.27 -4.23
CA ASN A 110 3.99 -4.00 -3.89
C ASN A 110 5.21 -3.50 -4.66
N HIS A 111 5.03 -2.97 -5.87
CA HIS A 111 6.15 -2.44 -6.66
C HIS A 111 6.71 -1.14 -6.07
N GLU A 112 5.86 -0.24 -5.56
CA GLU A 112 6.33 0.96 -4.85
C GLU A 112 7.05 0.61 -3.53
N PHE A 113 6.52 -0.37 -2.78
CA PHE A 113 7.18 -0.86 -1.57
C PHE A 113 8.56 -1.47 -1.87
N ASN A 114 8.65 -2.29 -2.93
CA ASN A 114 9.91 -2.90 -3.36
C ASN A 114 10.91 -1.85 -3.84
N ALA A 115 10.50 -0.86 -4.61
CA ALA A 115 11.34 0.25 -5.07
C ALA A 115 11.87 1.07 -3.88
N ALA A 116 11.01 1.39 -2.92
CA ALA A 116 11.41 2.10 -1.71
C ALA A 116 12.38 1.27 -0.85
N SER A 117 12.16 -0.04 -0.74
CA SER A 117 13.05 -0.97 -0.03
C SER A 117 14.39 -1.18 -0.76
N TRP A 118 14.39 -1.17 -2.09
CA TRP A 118 15.59 -1.24 -2.94
C TRP A 118 16.53 -0.06 -2.68
N ALA A 119 15.97 1.14 -2.53
CA ALA A 119 16.72 2.37 -2.30
C ALA A 119 17.00 2.68 -0.82
N THR A 120 16.51 1.85 0.12
CA THR A 120 16.68 2.09 1.56
C THR A 120 17.80 1.21 2.12
N PRO A 121 18.91 1.78 2.63
CA PRO A 121 19.96 1.02 3.28
C PRO A 121 19.43 0.26 4.51
N ASP A 122 19.94 -0.95 4.75
CA ASP A 122 19.60 -1.71 5.94
C ASP A 122 20.40 -1.17 7.15
N PRO A 123 19.75 -0.67 8.22
CA PRO A 123 20.44 -0.16 9.40
C PRO A 123 21.21 -1.23 10.18
N GLU A 124 20.87 -2.51 10.03
CA GLU A 124 21.52 -3.63 10.73
C GLU A 124 22.57 -4.34 9.89
N ARG A 125 22.60 -4.07 8.56
CA ARG A 125 23.53 -4.71 7.62
C ARG A 125 24.23 -3.65 6.77
N PRO A 126 25.33 -3.07 7.26
CA PRO A 126 26.05 -2.03 6.53
C PRO A 126 26.46 -2.49 5.13
N GLY A 127 26.06 -1.72 4.11
CA GLY A 127 26.33 -2.04 2.69
C GLY A 127 25.21 -2.84 2.01
N GLU A 128 24.22 -3.33 2.75
CA GLU A 128 23.00 -3.94 2.20
C GLU A 128 21.83 -2.94 2.18
N HIS A 129 20.78 -3.30 1.44
CA HIS A 129 19.52 -2.58 1.37
C HIS A 129 18.38 -3.49 1.88
N LEU A 130 17.25 -2.90 2.25
CA LEU A 130 16.10 -3.65 2.77
C LEU A 130 15.55 -4.64 1.74
N CYS A 131 15.60 -4.31 0.46
CA CYS A 131 15.39 -5.28 -0.63
C CYS A 131 16.73 -5.79 -1.15
N SER A 132 16.88 -7.10 -1.30
CA SER A 132 18.11 -7.68 -1.85
C SER A 132 18.28 -7.34 -3.33
N HIS A 133 19.49 -6.97 -3.73
CA HIS A 133 19.82 -6.68 -5.14
C HIS A 133 20.17 -7.93 -5.94
N SER A 134 19.44 -9.03 -5.71
CA SER A 134 19.60 -10.28 -6.46
C SER A 134 19.27 -10.10 -7.95
N ASP A 135 19.80 -10.95 -8.83
CA ASP A 135 19.49 -10.91 -10.27
C ASP A 135 17.99 -10.98 -10.56
N LYS A 136 17.23 -11.72 -9.73
CA LYS A 136 15.78 -11.80 -9.84
C LYS A 136 15.14 -10.43 -9.59
N HIS A 137 15.46 -9.78 -8.47
CA HIS A 137 14.87 -8.48 -8.13
C HIS A 137 15.33 -7.39 -9.09
N ARG A 138 16.61 -7.41 -9.48
CA ARG A 138 17.14 -6.46 -10.46
C ARG A 138 16.40 -6.57 -11.79
N ARG A 139 16.20 -7.78 -12.33
CA ARG A 139 15.44 -7.97 -13.58
C ARG A 139 14.01 -7.43 -13.51
N GLN A 140 13.33 -7.59 -12.37
CA GLN A 140 11.98 -7.05 -12.18
C GLN A 140 11.97 -5.52 -12.14
N HIS A 141 13.01 -4.90 -11.57
CA HIS A 141 13.11 -3.46 -11.36
C HIS A 141 13.88 -2.70 -12.46
N GLN A 142 14.52 -3.42 -13.39
CA GLN A 142 15.49 -2.84 -14.32
C GLN A 142 14.87 -1.77 -15.22
N ALA A 143 13.67 -2.02 -15.76
CA ALA A 143 12.99 -1.08 -16.66
C ALA A 143 12.71 0.29 -15.99
N TYR A 144 12.44 0.28 -14.68
CA TYR A 144 12.30 1.49 -13.88
C TYR A 144 13.66 2.18 -13.69
N LEU A 145 14.67 1.43 -13.22
CA LEU A 145 16.02 1.96 -12.98
C LEU A 145 16.67 2.55 -14.25
N ASP A 146 16.44 1.94 -15.42
CA ASP A 146 16.95 2.41 -16.70
C ASP A 146 16.43 3.81 -17.07
N GLN A 147 15.23 4.17 -16.63
CA GLN A 147 14.64 5.49 -16.91
C GLN A 147 14.96 6.53 -15.84
N VAL A 148 14.87 6.16 -14.57
CA VAL A 148 15.11 7.12 -13.49
C VAL A 148 16.60 7.34 -13.25
N GLY A 149 17.44 6.34 -13.55
CA GLY A 149 18.84 6.30 -13.15
C GLY A 149 18.99 5.96 -11.67
N GLU A 150 19.58 4.80 -11.37
CA GLU A 150 19.79 4.35 -9.99
C GLU A 150 20.59 5.39 -9.18
N GLY A 151 20.02 5.84 -8.06
CA GLY A 151 20.61 6.84 -7.17
C GLY A 151 20.49 8.31 -7.64
N SER A 152 19.90 8.56 -8.81
CA SER A 152 19.70 9.93 -9.34
C SER A 152 18.77 10.76 -8.45
N GLU A 153 18.72 12.07 -8.71
CA GLU A 153 17.76 12.96 -8.04
C GLU A 153 16.30 12.55 -8.32
N LEU A 154 15.99 12.21 -9.58
CA LEU A 154 14.65 11.76 -9.96
C LEU A 154 14.27 10.46 -9.24
N HIS A 155 15.21 9.51 -9.13
CA HIS A 155 15.01 8.29 -8.39
C HIS A 155 14.68 8.59 -6.92
N GLN A 156 15.46 9.45 -6.26
CA GLN A 156 15.23 9.85 -4.87
C GLN A 156 13.89 10.56 -4.68
N GLN A 157 13.48 11.41 -5.63
CA GLN A 157 12.17 12.08 -5.63
C GLN A 157 11.01 11.08 -5.71
N HIS A 158 11.09 10.12 -6.63
CA HIS A 158 10.08 9.06 -6.73
C HIS A 158 10.00 8.22 -5.45
N ILE A 159 11.14 7.79 -4.90
CA ILE A 159 11.17 7.02 -3.65
C ILE A 159 10.58 7.83 -2.49
N ALA A 160 10.90 9.12 -2.39
CA ALA A 160 10.32 9.99 -1.38
C ALA A 160 8.80 10.08 -1.52
N TRP A 161 8.28 10.22 -2.75
CA TRP A 161 6.84 10.24 -3.03
C TRP A 161 6.17 8.90 -2.71
N PHE A 162 6.74 7.76 -3.11
CA PHE A 162 6.21 6.43 -2.79
C PHE A 162 6.04 6.25 -1.28
N LYS A 163 7.01 6.69 -0.48
CA LYS A 163 6.94 6.65 1.00
C LYS A 163 5.83 7.52 1.61
N THR A 164 5.17 8.37 0.82
CA THR A 164 4.00 9.15 1.26
C THR A 164 2.66 8.49 0.98
N LEU A 165 2.64 7.38 0.23
CA LEU A 165 1.42 6.66 -0.11
C LEU A 165 0.89 5.89 1.12
N PRO A 166 -0.44 5.94 1.39
CA PRO A 166 -1.06 5.08 2.38
C PRO A 166 -1.09 3.62 1.91
N LEU A 167 -1.10 2.66 2.83
CA LEU A 167 -1.30 1.25 2.49
C LEU A 167 -2.74 0.92 2.08
N TYR A 168 -3.70 1.66 2.61
CA TYR A 168 -5.12 1.47 2.34
C TYR A 168 -5.92 2.76 2.54
N LEU A 169 -7.12 2.79 1.98
CA LEU A 169 -8.13 3.83 2.15
C LEU A 169 -9.39 3.20 2.77
N ASP A 170 -9.91 3.82 3.83
CA ASP A 170 -11.21 3.50 4.44
C ASP A 170 -12.09 4.74 4.30
N LEU A 171 -12.78 4.84 3.16
CA LEU A 171 -13.67 5.94 2.81
C LEU A 171 -15.11 5.57 3.18
N ASP A 172 -15.99 6.56 3.22
CA ASP A 172 -17.42 6.30 3.47
C ASP A 172 -18.01 5.46 2.33
N GLY A 173 -18.42 4.23 2.64
CA GLY A 173 -18.98 3.29 1.67
C GLY A 173 -17.97 2.64 0.70
N LEU A 174 -16.66 2.90 0.82
CA LEU A 174 -15.65 2.34 -0.08
C LEU A 174 -14.32 2.09 0.62
N ARG A 175 -13.74 0.92 0.37
CA ARG A 175 -12.40 0.55 0.82
C ARG A 175 -11.49 0.32 -0.36
N GLY A 176 -10.27 0.85 -0.28
CA GLY A 176 -9.24 0.69 -1.30
C GLY A 176 -7.98 0.09 -0.69
N VAL A 177 -7.49 -0.99 -1.25
CA VAL A 177 -6.23 -1.64 -0.90
C VAL A 177 -5.69 -2.30 -2.17
N HIS A 178 -4.37 -2.39 -2.30
CA HIS A 178 -3.78 -2.90 -3.52
C HIS A 178 -4.16 -4.37 -3.81
N ALA A 179 -4.04 -5.27 -2.83
CA ALA A 179 -4.29 -6.70 -3.07
C ALA A 179 -5.36 -7.34 -2.19
N CYS A 180 -5.33 -7.18 -0.86
CA CYS A 180 -6.25 -7.87 0.04
C CYS A 180 -6.72 -7.02 1.21
N TRP A 181 -8.04 -6.95 1.40
CA TRP A 181 -8.63 -6.36 2.59
C TRP A 181 -8.78 -7.42 3.68
N HIS A 182 -7.77 -7.57 4.52
CA HIS A 182 -7.74 -8.59 5.58
C HIS A 182 -7.70 -7.93 6.98
N PRO A 183 -8.81 -7.91 7.74
CA PRO A 183 -8.88 -7.22 9.02
C PRO A 183 -7.82 -7.62 10.06
N PRO A 184 -7.45 -8.91 10.23
CA PRO A 184 -6.34 -9.29 11.10
C PRO A 184 -5.01 -8.63 10.70
N SER A 185 -4.65 -8.70 9.41
CA SER A 185 -3.42 -8.07 8.91
C SER A 185 -3.44 -6.54 9.03
N LEU A 186 -4.60 -5.90 8.81
CA LEU A 186 -4.77 -4.47 9.07
C LEU A 186 -4.54 -4.13 10.55
N GLY A 187 -5.01 -4.99 11.46
CA GLY A 187 -4.76 -4.87 12.90
C GLY A 187 -3.27 -4.99 13.25
N ASP A 188 -2.59 -5.98 12.69
CA ASP A 188 -1.15 -6.22 12.90
C ASP A 188 -0.28 -5.10 12.31
N LEU A 189 -0.75 -4.41 11.26
CA LEU A 189 -0.06 -3.28 10.67
C LEU A 189 -0.21 -1.97 11.46
N HIS A 190 -1.24 -1.83 12.30
CA HIS A 190 -1.54 -0.57 12.99
C HIS A 190 -0.33 0.05 13.75
N PRO A 191 0.55 -0.71 14.44
CA PRO A 191 1.73 -0.15 15.10
C PRO A 191 2.77 0.46 14.15
N TYR A 192 2.74 0.09 12.88
CA TYR A 192 3.73 0.48 11.86
C TYR A 192 3.27 1.68 11.01
N LEU A 193 2.04 2.16 11.20
CA LEU A 193 1.43 3.18 10.35
C LEU A 193 1.16 4.49 11.10
N ASP A 194 1.21 5.60 10.36
CA ASP A 194 0.76 6.90 10.84
C ASP A 194 -0.77 7.05 10.77
N ALA A 195 -1.29 8.21 11.20
CA ALA A 195 -2.72 8.49 11.18
C ALA A 195 -3.36 8.56 9.77
N ASN A 196 -2.52 8.62 8.72
CA ASN A 196 -2.93 8.58 7.32
C ASN A 196 -2.58 7.23 6.68
N GLN A 197 -2.42 6.16 7.47
CA GLN A 197 -2.16 4.81 6.98
C GLN A 197 -0.84 4.66 6.22
N ARG A 198 0.13 5.57 6.42
CA ARG A 198 1.46 5.54 5.77
C ARG A 198 2.47 4.82 6.65
N ILE A 199 3.40 4.10 6.03
CA ILE A 199 4.48 3.42 6.76
C ILE A 199 5.35 4.44 7.51
N LEU A 200 5.51 4.23 8.82
CA LEU A 200 6.39 5.05 9.65
C LEU A 200 7.86 4.85 9.23
N PRO A 201 8.70 5.90 9.24
CA PRO A 201 10.09 5.78 8.80
C PRO A 201 10.91 4.68 9.49
N HIS A 202 10.64 4.41 10.78
CA HIS A 202 11.34 3.39 11.54
C HIS A 202 10.79 1.96 11.33
N ALA A 203 9.63 1.81 10.70
CA ALA A 203 8.96 0.53 10.50
C ALA A 203 9.44 -0.23 9.26
N TRP A 204 10.09 0.45 8.31
CA TRP A 204 10.56 -0.14 7.05
C TRP A 204 11.39 -1.42 7.22
N PRO A 205 12.36 -1.50 8.15
CA PRO A 205 13.12 -2.73 8.36
C PRO A 205 12.26 -3.91 8.82
N ASP A 206 11.32 -3.68 9.75
CA ASP A 206 10.45 -4.73 10.28
C ASP A 206 9.48 -5.26 9.22
N LEU A 207 9.02 -4.37 8.32
CA LEU A 207 8.12 -4.72 7.23
C LEU A 207 8.82 -5.36 6.04
N ALA A 208 10.13 -5.16 5.86
CA ALA A 208 10.90 -5.76 4.77
C ALA A 208 11.52 -7.13 5.12
N ARG A 209 11.61 -7.47 6.42
CA ARG A 209 12.26 -8.69 6.89
C ARG A 209 11.27 -9.83 7.07
N LYS A 210 11.51 -10.92 6.35
CA LYS A 210 10.68 -12.13 6.37
C LYS A 210 10.48 -12.71 7.77
N GLY A 211 9.27 -13.20 8.03
CA GLY A 211 8.93 -13.97 9.24
C GLY A 211 8.45 -13.15 10.45
N GLY A 212 8.43 -11.81 10.36
CA GLY A 212 7.79 -10.95 11.36
C GLY A 212 6.30 -10.74 11.08
N ALA A 213 5.49 -10.53 12.11
CA ALA A 213 4.05 -10.28 11.96
C ALA A 213 3.75 -9.09 11.01
N GLY A 214 4.51 -8.00 11.11
CA GLY A 214 4.39 -6.86 10.21
C GLY A 214 4.69 -7.21 8.74
N PHE A 215 5.72 -8.03 8.49
CA PHE A 215 6.04 -8.52 7.15
C PHE A 215 4.92 -9.38 6.57
N GLU A 216 4.43 -10.39 7.31
CA GLU A 216 3.36 -11.27 6.82
C GLU A 216 2.05 -10.52 6.58
N ALA A 217 1.74 -9.54 7.44
CA ALA A 217 0.60 -8.66 7.27
C ALA A 217 0.74 -7.75 6.04
N LEU A 218 1.93 -7.19 5.80
CA LEU A 218 2.20 -6.38 4.61
C LEU A 218 2.12 -7.22 3.33
N GLU A 219 2.71 -8.42 3.31
CA GLU A 219 2.61 -9.35 2.18
C GLU A 219 1.15 -9.65 1.85
N SER A 220 0.31 -9.88 2.87
CA SER A 220 -1.12 -10.10 2.67
C SER A 220 -1.79 -8.91 1.98
N LEU A 221 -1.56 -7.68 2.47
CA LEU A 221 -2.18 -6.47 1.92
C LEU A 221 -1.70 -6.12 0.50
N LEU A 222 -0.41 -6.35 0.20
CA LEU A 222 0.23 -5.92 -1.03
C LEU A 222 0.39 -7.03 -2.08
N LYS A 223 0.24 -8.30 -1.73
CA LYS A 223 0.39 -9.42 -2.69
C LYS A 223 -0.77 -10.40 -2.67
N GLY A 224 -1.65 -10.27 -1.69
CA GLY A 224 -2.82 -11.13 -1.51
C GLY A 224 -2.58 -12.14 -0.39
N LEU A 225 -3.69 -12.71 0.11
CA LEU A 225 -3.63 -13.75 1.12
C LEU A 225 -3.18 -15.07 0.49
N GLU A 226 -1.95 -15.47 0.79
CA GLU A 226 -1.42 -16.79 0.47
C GLU A 226 -1.68 -17.76 1.62
N VAL A 227 -2.25 -18.93 1.31
CA VAL A 227 -2.50 -19.98 2.30
C VAL A 227 -1.72 -21.23 1.92
N PRO A 228 -1.05 -21.90 2.88
CA PRO A 228 -0.39 -23.18 2.63
C PRO A 228 -1.39 -24.24 2.16
N LEU A 229 -0.98 -25.00 1.16
CA LEU A 229 -1.68 -26.20 0.74
C LEU A 229 -1.58 -27.29 1.82
N PRO A 230 -2.56 -28.21 1.89
CA PRO A 230 -2.46 -29.37 2.77
C PRO A 230 -1.19 -30.18 2.49
N THR A 231 -0.66 -30.85 3.51
CA THR A 231 0.56 -31.66 3.39
C THR A 231 0.42 -32.68 2.26
N GLY A 232 1.40 -32.71 1.35
CA GLY A 232 1.43 -33.62 0.19
C GLY A 232 0.92 -33.01 -1.11
N TYR A 233 0.45 -31.75 -1.10
CA TYR A 233 0.03 -31.03 -2.30
C TYR A 233 1.07 -29.98 -2.71
N GLU A 234 1.28 -29.88 -4.02
CA GLU A 234 2.07 -28.84 -4.67
C GLU A 234 1.50 -28.61 -6.08
N PHE A 235 1.78 -27.44 -6.65
CA PHE A 235 1.55 -27.17 -8.07
C PHE A 235 2.73 -26.41 -8.63
N PHE A 236 2.83 -26.33 -9.96
CA PHE A 236 3.89 -25.58 -10.63
C PHE A 236 3.36 -24.24 -11.11
N ASP A 237 4.11 -23.17 -10.88
CA ASP A 237 3.81 -21.87 -11.49
C ASP A 237 4.16 -21.85 -12.99
N LYS A 238 3.84 -20.74 -13.67
CA LYS A 238 4.10 -20.57 -15.11
C LYS A 238 5.58 -20.68 -15.50
N ASP A 239 6.47 -20.50 -14.52
CA ASP A 239 7.93 -20.61 -14.70
C ASP A 239 8.45 -22.00 -14.31
N GLY A 240 7.57 -22.94 -13.96
CA GLY A 240 7.91 -24.31 -13.59
C GLY A 240 8.48 -24.44 -12.17
N ASN A 241 8.25 -23.48 -11.28
CA ASN A 241 8.68 -23.60 -9.88
C ASN A 241 7.60 -24.28 -9.04
N PRO A 242 7.97 -25.23 -8.16
CA PRO A 242 7.03 -25.85 -7.24
C PRO A 242 6.53 -24.82 -6.22
N ARG A 243 5.22 -24.85 -5.96
CA ARG A 243 4.50 -23.98 -5.04
C ARG A 243 3.71 -24.83 -4.05
N HIS A 244 3.85 -24.45 -2.78
CA HIS A 244 3.14 -25.08 -1.66
C HIS A 244 2.11 -24.14 -1.02
N HIS A 245 1.90 -22.96 -1.60
CA HIS A 245 0.95 -21.96 -1.14
C HIS A 245 0.13 -21.49 -2.33
N ILE A 246 -1.16 -21.21 -2.10
CA ILE A 246 -2.05 -20.63 -3.11
C ILE A 246 -2.49 -19.25 -2.68
N ARG A 247 -2.59 -18.32 -3.63
CA ARG A 247 -3.33 -17.08 -3.44
C ARG A 247 -4.82 -17.40 -3.49
N THR A 248 -5.59 -16.79 -2.59
CA THR A 248 -7.02 -17.06 -2.44
C THR A 248 -7.88 -15.89 -2.94
N GLN A 249 -9.05 -16.20 -3.50
CA GLN A 249 -10.11 -15.25 -3.81
C GLN A 249 -10.74 -14.75 -2.51
N TRP A 250 -10.10 -13.78 -1.88
CA TRP A 250 -10.41 -13.40 -0.50
C TRP A 250 -11.74 -12.67 -0.31
N TRP A 251 -12.42 -12.31 -1.41
CA TRP A 251 -13.73 -11.69 -1.41
C TRP A 251 -14.88 -12.70 -1.45
N GLU A 252 -14.58 -13.98 -1.63
CA GLU A 252 -15.59 -15.05 -1.66
C GLU A 252 -15.98 -15.44 -0.24
N VAL A 253 -17.25 -15.23 0.10
CA VAL A 253 -17.79 -15.38 1.46
C VAL A 253 -18.48 -16.74 1.69
N GLU A 254 -18.57 -17.59 0.67
CA GLU A 254 -19.18 -18.92 0.78
C GLU A 254 -18.17 -19.98 1.24
N ARG A 255 -18.65 -21.06 1.89
CA ARG A 255 -17.81 -22.18 2.33
C ARG A 255 -17.27 -22.94 1.13
N LEU A 256 -16.09 -22.55 0.69
CA LEU A 256 -15.44 -23.04 -0.52
C LEU A 256 -14.19 -23.87 -0.19
N THR A 257 -13.81 -24.78 -1.08
CA THR A 257 -12.61 -25.61 -0.95
C THR A 257 -11.34 -24.85 -1.36
N TYR A 258 -10.17 -25.42 -1.07
CA TYR A 258 -8.88 -24.94 -1.60
C TYR A 258 -8.93 -24.68 -3.11
N ARG A 259 -9.53 -25.58 -3.89
CA ARG A 259 -9.65 -25.41 -5.34
C ARG A 259 -10.57 -24.28 -5.74
N ASP A 260 -11.70 -24.14 -5.06
CA ASP A 260 -12.70 -23.12 -5.39
C ASP A 260 -12.16 -21.70 -5.19
N LEU A 261 -11.31 -21.51 -4.18
CA LEU A 261 -10.71 -20.22 -3.86
C LEU A 261 -9.36 -19.97 -4.57
N ALA A 262 -8.78 -20.98 -5.23
CA ALA A 262 -7.42 -20.88 -5.77
C ALA A 262 -7.31 -19.93 -6.97
N MET A 263 -6.45 -18.92 -6.84
CA MET A 263 -5.99 -18.08 -7.94
C MET A 263 -4.70 -18.66 -8.53
N VAL A 264 -4.83 -19.75 -9.27
CA VAL A 264 -3.72 -20.46 -9.93
C VAL A 264 -3.88 -20.50 -11.45
N PRO A 265 -2.83 -20.77 -12.23
CA PRO A 265 -2.97 -21.00 -13.67
C PRO A 265 -4.02 -22.09 -13.97
N ALA A 266 -4.76 -21.96 -15.07
CA ALA A 266 -5.86 -22.87 -15.41
C ALA A 266 -5.39 -24.32 -15.53
N GLU A 267 -4.16 -24.53 -15.99
CA GLU A 267 -3.49 -25.81 -16.08
C GLU A 267 -3.19 -26.46 -14.72
N ALA A 268 -3.00 -25.65 -13.66
CA ALA A 268 -2.64 -26.09 -12.31
C ALA A 268 -3.84 -26.32 -11.38
N ILE A 269 -5.04 -25.90 -11.79
CA ILE A 269 -6.25 -25.98 -10.93
C ILE A 269 -6.58 -27.42 -10.50
N ASN A 270 -6.21 -28.40 -11.34
CA ASN A 270 -6.46 -29.81 -11.05
C ASN A 270 -5.55 -30.40 -9.97
N ASP A 271 -4.42 -29.75 -9.70
CA ASP A 271 -3.46 -30.14 -8.67
C ASP A 271 -3.89 -29.62 -7.28
N ILE A 272 -4.83 -28.68 -7.22
CA ILE A 272 -5.33 -28.10 -5.98
C ILE A 272 -6.42 -28.99 -5.36
N PRO A 273 -6.36 -29.33 -4.05
CA PRO A 273 -7.34 -30.21 -3.43
C PRO A 273 -8.75 -29.59 -3.34
N HIS A 274 -9.77 -30.45 -3.47
CA HIS A 274 -11.17 -30.12 -3.15
C HIS A 274 -11.47 -30.37 -1.66
N VAL A 275 -10.63 -29.83 -0.78
CA VAL A 275 -10.78 -29.95 0.68
C VAL A 275 -11.25 -28.61 1.24
N PRO A 276 -12.19 -28.58 2.20
CA PRO A 276 -12.59 -27.33 2.85
C PRO A 276 -11.42 -26.61 3.53
N PHE A 277 -11.45 -25.28 3.57
CA PHE A 277 -10.50 -24.52 4.40
C PHE A 277 -10.73 -24.79 5.90
N PRO A 278 -9.66 -24.77 6.71
CA PRO A 278 -9.79 -24.69 8.16
C PRO A 278 -10.63 -23.47 8.57
N GLU A 279 -11.50 -23.61 9.59
CA GLU A 279 -12.41 -22.52 10.02
C GLU A 279 -11.66 -21.27 10.53
N ASP A 280 -10.40 -21.42 10.92
CA ASP A 280 -9.47 -20.36 11.33
C ASP A 280 -8.74 -19.68 10.17
N VAL A 281 -8.89 -20.17 8.94
CA VAL A 281 -8.28 -19.64 7.72
C VAL A 281 -9.39 -19.31 6.73
N LEU A 282 -10.26 -18.36 7.10
CA LEU A 282 -11.23 -17.79 6.17
C LEU A 282 -10.59 -16.58 5.47
N PRO A 283 -10.63 -16.54 4.12
CA PRO A 283 -10.33 -15.33 3.39
C PRO A 283 -11.46 -14.31 3.64
N GLY A 284 -11.24 -13.34 4.54
CA GLY A 284 -12.14 -12.18 4.70
C GLY A 284 -13.22 -12.32 5.78
#